data_AF-E1QSI8-F1
#
_entry.id   AF-E1QSI8-F1
#
_cell.length_a   1.000
_cell.length_b   1.000
_cell.length_c   1.000
_cell.angle_alpha   90.00
_cell.angle_beta   90.00
_cell.angle_gamma   90.00
#
_symmetry.space_group_name_H-M   'P 1'
#
loop_
_entity.id
_entity.type
_entity.pdbx_description
1 polymer ?
#
loop_
_entity_poly.entity_id
_entity_poly.type
_entity_poly.pdbx_seq_one_letter_code
_entity_poly.pdbx_strand_id
1 'polypeptide(L)'
;MLSSHALWVRALNNGVKYVINRSVIDILNIGGFDNQGITNFIITMFNNARSFGVPEDVRSVYIHGNVGHRHVYGYVMYIRRYRSVSIHIGAWRIKRDFSKCAAYWGWQVLAHEIAHLVGIGGGHYLGHGNIHLNVAKELLLESLPLEIAIPATYYLLVDYSLGIECKKGYSKASRDFIISELNELTNNYLIDAKYYLNCSSALRSLINSCNSHLTLHA
;
A
#
# COMPACT_ATOMS: atom_id res chain seq x y z
N MET A 1 16.89 26.89 -19.88
CA MET A 1 16.41 25.68 -20.55
C MET A 1 15.44 24.97 -19.63
N LEU A 2 14.13 25.08 -19.91
CA LEU A 2 13.07 24.38 -19.17
C LEU A 2 13.11 22.90 -19.60
N SER A 3 13.69 22.02 -18.79
CA SER A 3 13.54 20.59 -19.04
C SER A 3 12.10 20.21 -18.72
N SER A 4 11.36 19.77 -19.73
CA SER A 4 10.05 19.17 -19.55
C SER A 4 10.22 17.90 -18.72
N HIS A 5 10.03 17.98 -17.41
CA HIS A 5 9.96 16.80 -16.56
C HIS A 5 8.83 15.91 -17.09
N ALA A 6 9.18 14.76 -17.65
CA ALA A 6 8.20 13.84 -18.20
C ALA A 6 7.16 13.51 -17.12
N LEU A 7 5.87 13.72 -17.44
CA LEU A 7 4.74 13.44 -16.55
C LEU A 7 4.62 11.95 -16.20
N TRP A 8 5.35 11.10 -16.92
CA TRP A 8 5.33 9.65 -16.81
C TRP A 8 6.76 9.11 -16.88
N VAL A 9 7.09 8.20 -15.97
CA VAL A 9 8.26 7.33 -16.04
C VAL A 9 7.85 6.05 -16.77
N ARG A 10 8.69 5.59 -17.71
CA ARG A 10 8.43 4.39 -18.51
C ARG A 10 9.60 3.43 -18.38
N ALA A 11 9.29 2.16 -18.14
CA ALA A 11 10.29 1.09 -18.06
C ALA A 11 9.76 -0.18 -18.75
N LEU A 12 10.68 -1.00 -19.28
CA LEU A 12 10.38 -2.32 -19.80
C LEU A 12 11.19 -3.34 -18.99
N ASN A 13 10.53 -4.33 -18.40
CA ASN A 13 11.18 -5.39 -17.63
C ASN A 13 10.51 -6.73 -17.98
N ASN A 14 11.31 -7.72 -18.40
CA ASN A 14 10.83 -9.06 -18.79
C ASN A 14 9.63 -9.03 -19.77
N GLY A 15 9.66 -8.11 -20.73
CA GLY A 15 8.59 -7.94 -21.73
C GLY A 15 7.32 -7.22 -21.22
N VAL A 16 7.30 -6.76 -19.96
CA VAL A 16 6.20 -5.99 -19.37
C VAL A 16 6.52 -4.51 -19.39
N LYS A 17 5.59 -3.71 -19.93
CA LYS A 17 5.69 -2.25 -19.98
C LYS A 17 5.11 -1.62 -18.71
N TYR A 18 5.93 -0.88 -17.98
CA TYR A 18 5.51 -0.09 -16.82
C TYR A 18 5.41 1.38 -17.20
N VAL A 19 4.30 2.03 -16.84
CA VAL A 19 4.05 3.47 -17.08
C VAL A 19 3.54 4.09 -15.79
N ILE A 20 4.38 4.87 -15.13
CA ILE A 20 4.14 5.36 -13.76
C ILE A 20 4.05 6.87 -13.76
N ASN A 21 2.96 7.40 -13.22
CA ASN A 21 2.76 8.85 -13.15
C ASN A 21 3.76 9.49 -12.20
N ARG A 22 4.25 10.68 -12.56
CA ARG A 22 5.24 11.40 -11.75
C ARG A 22 4.77 11.69 -10.33
N SER A 23 3.50 12.04 -10.13
CA SER A 23 2.95 12.30 -8.80
C SER A 23 2.95 11.06 -7.88
N VAL A 24 2.99 9.85 -8.45
CA VAL A 24 3.19 8.61 -7.69
C VAL A 24 4.65 8.49 -7.25
N ILE A 25 5.60 8.75 -8.15
CA ILE A 25 7.02 8.78 -7.80
C ILE A 25 7.29 9.81 -6.71
N ASP A 26 6.72 11.01 -6.85
CA ASP A 26 6.95 12.11 -5.92
C ASP A 26 6.34 11.83 -4.53
N ILE A 27 5.19 11.15 -4.45
CA ILE A 27 4.63 10.79 -3.15
C ILE A 27 5.37 9.63 -2.49
N LEU A 28 5.84 8.65 -3.25
CA LEU A 28 6.57 7.48 -2.73
C LEU A 28 8.02 7.80 -2.30
N ASN A 29 8.49 9.01 -2.58
CA ASN A 29 9.85 9.40 -2.28
C ASN A 29 10.08 9.46 -0.76
N ILE A 30 10.93 8.56 -0.29
CA ILE A 30 11.52 8.57 1.05
C ILE A 30 12.99 8.90 0.84
N GLY A 31 13.50 9.86 1.62
CA GLY A 31 14.85 10.38 1.45
C GLY A 31 15.88 9.27 1.25
N GLY A 32 16.67 9.37 0.17
CA GLY A 32 17.63 8.34 -0.24
C GLY A 32 17.28 7.59 -1.53
N PHE A 33 16.04 7.71 -2.04
CA PHE A 33 15.63 7.06 -3.28
C PHE A 33 15.47 8.06 -4.43
N ASP A 34 16.22 7.82 -5.51
CA ASP A 34 15.95 8.50 -6.78
C ASP A 34 14.74 7.88 -7.49
N ASN A 35 14.32 8.51 -8.59
CA ASN A 35 13.16 8.04 -9.35
C ASN A 35 13.34 6.62 -9.89
N GLN A 36 14.58 6.23 -10.18
CA GLN A 36 14.88 4.92 -10.74
C GLN A 36 14.80 3.85 -9.66
N GLY A 37 15.30 4.13 -8.46
CA GLY A 37 15.14 3.27 -7.28
C GLY A 37 13.68 3.02 -6.96
N ILE A 38 12.86 4.07 -6.92
CA ILE A 38 11.41 3.94 -6.71
C ILE A 38 10.77 3.09 -7.82
N THR A 39 11.10 3.36 -9.09
CA THR A 39 10.57 2.60 -10.23
C THR A 39 10.97 1.13 -10.16
N ASN A 40 12.22 0.83 -9.80
CA ASN A 40 12.72 -0.52 -9.66
C ASN A 40 11.99 -1.27 -8.54
N PHE A 41 11.77 -0.64 -7.39
CA PHE A 41 11.01 -1.27 -6.31
C PHE A 41 9.55 -1.54 -6.66
N ILE A 42 8.90 -0.63 -7.40
CA ILE A 42 7.54 -0.88 -7.89
C ILE A 42 7.52 -2.10 -8.82
N ILE A 43 8.51 -2.22 -9.72
CA ILE A 43 8.64 -3.37 -10.63
C ILE A 43 8.90 -4.65 -9.84
N THR A 44 9.83 -4.62 -8.88
CA THR A 44 10.12 -5.75 -7.98
C THR A 44 8.88 -6.18 -7.22
N MET A 45 8.15 -5.25 -6.61
CA MET A 45 6.91 -5.52 -5.88
C MET A 45 5.85 -6.16 -6.75
N PHE A 46 5.62 -5.63 -7.95
CA PHE A 46 4.67 -6.24 -8.89
C PHE A 46 5.11 -7.64 -9.34
N ASN A 47 6.41 -7.84 -9.55
CA ASN A 47 6.95 -9.14 -9.95
C ASN A 47 6.89 -10.17 -8.81
N ASN A 48 7.18 -9.78 -7.57
CA ASN A 48 7.02 -10.64 -6.39
C ASN A 48 5.55 -11.04 -6.22
N ALA A 49 4.60 -10.15 -6.51
CA ALA A 49 3.17 -10.48 -6.48
C ALA A 49 2.78 -11.66 -7.39
N ARG A 50 3.58 -11.97 -8.43
CA ARG A 50 3.34 -13.13 -9.30
C ARG A 50 3.48 -14.46 -8.56
N SER A 51 4.42 -14.59 -7.62
CA SER A 51 4.57 -15.81 -6.81
C SER A 51 3.33 -16.09 -5.96
N PHE A 52 2.56 -15.05 -5.67
CA PHE A 52 1.30 -15.13 -4.93
C PHE A 52 0.07 -15.34 -5.84
N GLY A 53 0.22 -15.39 -7.17
CA GLY A 53 -0.89 -15.69 -8.08
C GLY A 53 -1.48 -14.49 -8.82
N VAL A 54 -0.72 -13.39 -8.99
CA VAL A 54 -1.02 -12.38 -10.02
C VAL A 54 -0.87 -13.00 -11.42
N PRO A 55 -1.79 -12.75 -12.37
CA PRO A 55 -1.73 -13.35 -13.70
C PRO A 55 -0.39 -13.14 -14.41
N GLU A 56 0.25 -14.24 -14.84
CA GLU A 56 1.55 -14.19 -15.53
C GLU A 56 1.47 -13.56 -16.92
N ASP A 57 0.27 -13.51 -17.50
CA ASP A 57 0.05 -13.01 -18.85
C ASP A 57 0.05 -11.48 -18.95
N VAL A 58 0.16 -10.74 -17.84
CA VAL A 58 0.21 -9.27 -17.81
C VAL A 58 1.37 -8.76 -18.67
N ARG A 59 1.05 -7.85 -19.60
CA ARG A 59 1.98 -7.20 -20.54
C ARG A 59 2.19 -5.72 -20.29
N SER A 60 1.29 -5.09 -19.53
CA SER A 60 1.44 -3.68 -19.19
C SER A 60 0.85 -3.34 -17.83
N VAL A 61 1.55 -2.46 -17.11
CA VAL A 61 1.16 -1.95 -15.80
C VAL A 61 1.18 -0.43 -15.87
N TYR A 62 0.03 0.18 -15.65
CA TYR A 62 -0.14 1.63 -15.59
C TYR A 62 -0.42 2.03 -14.15
N ILE A 63 0.31 3.01 -13.64
CA ILE A 63 0.15 3.51 -12.27
C ILE A 63 -0.12 5.00 -12.31
N HIS A 64 -1.35 5.37 -11.95
CA HIS A 64 -1.88 6.73 -12.02
C HIS A 64 -1.83 7.37 -10.64
N GLY A 65 -1.45 8.65 -10.55
CA GLY A 65 -1.45 9.38 -9.28
C GLY A 65 -2.73 10.21 -9.03
N ASN A 66 -3.79 9.91 -9.78
CA ASN A 66 -5.10 10.51 -9.58
C ASN A 66 -6.17 9.43 -9.50
N VAL A 67 -6.99 9.51 -8.45
CA VAL A 67 -8.15 8.68 -8.23
C VAL A 67 -9.38 9.57 -8.42
N GLY A 68 -10.15 9.34 -9.49
CA GLY A 68 -11.39 10.06 -9.74
C GLY A 68 -12.52 9.68 -8.77
N HIS A 69 -12.38 8.55 -8.06
CA HIS A 69 -13.36 8.07 -7.09
C HIS A 69 -13.17 8.77 -5.73
N ARG A 70 -14.14 9.61 -5.35
CA ARG A 70 -14.05 10.59 -4.26
C ARG A 70 -13.84 10.03 -2.83
N HIS A 71 -13.74 8.72 -2.63
CA HIS A 71 -13.72 8.12 -1.29
C HIS A 71 -12.61 7.10 -1.01
N VAL A 72 -11.75 6.74 -1.97
CA VAL A 72 -10.66 5.76 -1.74
C VAL A 72 -9.27 6.41 -1.81
N TYR A 73 -8.26 5.76 -1.23
CA TYR A 73 -6.84 6.14 -1.37
C TYR A 73 -6.17 5.44 -2.55
N GLY A 74 -6.70 4.29 -2.98
CA GLY A 74 -6.29 3.59 -4.18
C GLY A 74 -7.40 2.71 -4.74
N TYR A 75 -7.23 2.24 -5.97
CA TYR A 75 -7.96 1.11 -6.52
C TYR A 75 -7.14 0.46 -7.65
N VAL A 76 -7.37 -0.83 -7.91
CA VAL A 76 -6.75 -1.56 -9.01
C VAL A 76 -7.78 -2.13 -9.98
N MET A 77 -7.41 -2.20 -11.25
CA MET A 77 -8.18 -2.87 -12.29
C MET A 77 -7.27 -3.77 -13.12
N TYR A 78 -7.66 -5.03 -13.29
CA TYR A 78 -7.07 -5.91 -14.31
C TYR A 78 -7.99 -6.02 -15.52
N ILE A 79 -7.51 -5.58 -16.69
CA ILE A 79 -8.26 -5.62 -17.94
C ILE A 79 -7.74 -6.79 -18.78
N ARG A 80 -8.33 -7.97 -18.55
CA ARG A 80 -7.90 -9.25 -19.17
C ARG A 80 -7.75 -9.18 -20.69
N ARG A 81 -8.67 -8.49 -21.39
CA ARG A 81 -8.63 -8.34 -22.86
C ARG A 81 -7.32 -7.74 -23.36
N TYR A 82 -6.74 -6.81 -22.61
CA TYR A 82 -5.50 -6.11 -22.96
C TYR A 82 -4.29 -6.63 -22.18
N ARG A 83 -4.50 -7.63 -21.30
CA ARG A 83 -3.49 -8.13 -20.37
C ARG A 83 -2.79 -6.97 -19.64
N SER A 84 -3.59 -6.01 -19.19
CA SER A 84 -3.10 -4.77 -18.60
C SER A 84 -3.64 -4.58 -17.20
N VAL A 85 -2.78 -4.13 -16.30
CA VAL A 85 -3.14 -3.69 -14.96
C VAL A 85 -3.14 -2.15 -14.93
N SER A 86 -4.16 -1.57 -14.31
CA SER A 86 -4.25 -0.14 -14.02
C SER A 86 -4.40 0.04 -12.51
N ILE A 87 -3.38 0.61 -11.87
CA ILE A 87 -3.38 0.95 -10.44
C ILE A 87 -3.57 2.46 -10.35
N HIS A 88 -4.50 2.91 -9.52
CA HIS A 88 -4.76 4.31 -9.28
C HIS A 88 -4.47 4.61 -7.82
N ILE A 89 -3.59 5.57 -7.56
CA ILE A 89 -3.17 6.02 -6.25
C ILE A 89 -3.61 7.47 -6.08
N GLY A 90 -4.32 7.77 -5.00
CA GLY A 90 -4.83 9.08 -4.67
C GLY A 90 -3.74 9.97 -4.08
N ALA A 91 -2.67 10.24 -4.84
CA ALA A 91 -1.45 10.88 -4.33
C ALA A 91 -1.75 12.21 -3.60
N TRP A 92 -2.53 13.10 -4.21
CA TRP A 92 -2.89 14.37 -3.55
C TRP A 92 -3.62 14.17 -2.21
N ARG A 93 -4.53 13.19 -2.16
CA ARG A 93 -5.30 12.88 -0.95
C ARG A 93 -4.41 12.29 0.14
N ILE A 94 -3.56 11.33 -0.20
CA ILE A 94 -2.61 10.73 0.75
C ILE A 94 -1.69 11.82 1.30
N LYS A 95 -1.19 12.72 0.44
CA LYS A 95 -0.36 13.85 0.87
C LYS A 95 -1.10 14.78 1.84
N ARG A 96 -2.37 15.09 1.56
CA ARG A 96 -3.20 15.94 2.41
C ARG A 96 -3.49 15.27 3.77
N ASP A 97 -3.90 14.01 3.76
CA ASP A 97 -4.42 13.33 4.95
C ASP A 97 -3.29 12.81 5.86
N PHE A 98 -2.10 12.51 5.31
CA PHE A 98 -0.97 11.91 6.05
C PHE A 98 0.29 12.77 6.13
N SER A 99 0.30 13.95 5.48
CA SER A 99 1.35 14.97 5.63
C SER A 99 2.78 14.40 5.54
N LYS A 100 3.58 14.50 6.61
CA LYS A 100 4.98 14.05 6.66
C LYS A 100 5.16 12.53 6.49
N CYS A 101 4.09 11.74 6.57
CA CYS A 101 4.12 10.28 6.43
C CYS A 101 3.42 9.78 5.17
N ALA A 102 3.11 10.70 4.25
CA ALA A 102 2.47 10.41 2.97
C ALA A 102 3.24 9.37 2.14
N ALA A 103 4.56 9.32 2.23
CA ALA A 103 5.36 8.37 1.47
C ALA A 103 5.16 6.92 1.94
N TYR A 104 5.17 6.67 3.25
CA TYR A 104 4.90 5.35 3.81
C TYR A 104 3.46 4.89 3.51
N TRP A 105 2.49 5.80 3.61
CA TRP A 105 1.11 5.53 3.21
C TRP A 105 0.98 5.28 1.70
N GLY A 106 1.75 5.99 0.87
CA GLY A 106 1.81 5.72 -0.56
C GLY A 106 2.29 4.30 -0.86
N TRP A 107 3.36 3.84 -0.20
CA TRP A 107 3.87 2.48 -0.35
C TRP A 107 2.87 1.44 0.11
N GLN A 108 2.23 1.66 1.25
CA GLN A 108 1.16 0.81 1.77
C GLN A 108 0.00 0.71 0.79
N VAL A 109 -0.52 1.82 0.30
CA VAL A 109 -1.65 1.82 -0.64
C VAL A 109 -1.25 1.11 -1.92
N LEU A 110 -0.04 1.33 -2.42
CA LEU A 110 0.45 0.63 -3.61
C LEU A 110 0.52 -0.90 -3.39
N ALA A 111 1.11 -1.35 -2.28
CA ALA A 111 1.19 -2.78 -1.96
C ALA A 111 -0.21 -3.39 -1.76
N HIS A 112 -1.12 -2.66 -1.12
CA HIS A 112 -2.52 -3.05 -0.95
C HIS A 112 -3.21 -3.23 -2.31
N GLU A 113 -3.07 -2.28 -3.23
CA GLU A 113 -3.67 -2.37 -4.57
C GLU A 113 -3.04 -3.49 -5.42
N ILE A 114 -1.75 -3.76 -5.25
CA ILE A 114 -1.09 -4.90 -5.92
C ILE A 114 -1.59 -6.22 -5.33
N ALA A 115 -1.78 -6.32 -4.02
CA ALA A 115 -2.28 -7.54 -3.38
C ALA A 115 -3.71 -7.90 -3.84
N HIS A 116 -4.54 -6.91 -4.22
CA HIS A 116 -5.85 -7.18 -4.82
C HIS A 116 -5.79 -7.94 -6.15
N LEU A 117 -4.62 -7.97 -6.81
CA LEU A 117 -4.41 -8.71 -8.04
C LEU A 117 -4.18 -10.21 -7.83
N VAL A 118 -3.86 -10.61 -6.60
CA VAL A 118 -3.67 -12.02 -6.24
C VAL A 118 -5.00 -12.76 -6.33
N GLY A 119 -5.01 -13.92 -6.99
CA GLY A 119 -6.20 -14.77 -7.10
C GLY A 119 -7.20 -14.36 -8.18
N ILE A 120 -6.95 -13.28 -8.94
CA ILE A 120 -7.82 -12.81 -10.04
C ILE A 120 -8.04 -13.88 -11.13
N GLY A 121 -7.11 -14.83 -11.29
CA GLY A 121 -7.26 -15.98 -12.20
C GLY A 121 -8.51 -16.84 -11.95
N GLY A 122 -9.10 -16.77 -10.75
CA GLY A 122 -10.33 -17.47 -10.35
C GLY A 122 -11.64 -16.68 -10.51
N GLY A 123 -11.60 -15.44 -11.02
CA GLY A 123 -12.82 -14.65 -11.28
C GLY A 123 -13.34 -13.82 -10.10
N HIS A 124 -12.57 -13.70 -9.02
CA HIS A 124 -12.90 -12.85 -7.87
C HIS A 124 -11.71 -11.93 -7.52
N TYR A 125 -11.99 -10.67 -7.20
CA TYR A 125 -11.04 -9.85 -6.42
C TYR A 125 -10.99 -10.45 -5.02
N LEU A 126 -9.81 -10.67 -4.46
CA LEU A 126 -9.74 -10.97 -3.04
C LEU A 126 -10.34 -9.78 -2.27
N GLY A 127 -11.40 -10.04 -1.51
CA GLY A 127 -11.84 -9.11 -0.47
C GLY A 127 -10.75 -8.98 0.61
N HIS A 128 -10.90 -8.00 1.50
CA HIS A 128 -9.93 -7.66 2.56
C HIS A 128 -9.83 -8.74 3.68
N GLY A 129 -9.39 -9.94 3.33
CA GLY A 129 -9.14 -11.07 4.25
C GLY A 129 -7.65 -11.24 4.62
N ASN A 130 -7.36 -12.18 5.51
CA ASN A 130 -6.00 -12.43 6.02
C ASN A 130 -4.97 -12.72 4.90
N ILE A 131 -5.38 -13.38 3.83
CA ILE A 131 -4.50 -13.68 2.68
C ILE A 131 -4.03 -12.36 2.03
N HIS A 132 -4.94 -11.41 1.81
CA HIS A 132 -4.60 -10.12 1.22
C HIS A 132 -3.61 -9.35 2.10
N LEU A 133 -3.87 -9.32 3.42
CA LEU A 133 -2.99 -8.64 4.36
C LEU A 133 -1.58 -9.25 4.39
N ASN A 134 -1.50 -10.59 4.42
CA ASN A 134 -0.22 -11.29 4.42
C ASN A 134 0.55 -11.02 3.13
N VAL A 135 -0.11 -11.09 1.96
CA VAL A 135 0.51 -10.74 0.68
C VAL A 135 1.00 -9.30 0.70
N ALA A 136 0.17 -8.34 1.08
CA ALA A 136 0.57 -6.94 1.10
C ALA A 136 1.75 -6.68 2.06
N LYS A 137 1.81 -7.36 3.21
CA LYS A 137 2.95 -7.35 4.13
C LYS A 137 4.22 -7.92 3.48
N GLU A 138 4.14 -9.11 2.89
CA GLU A 138 5.27 -9.76 2.21
C GLU A 138 5.80 -8.87 1.08
N LEU A 139 4.92 -8.29 0.28
CA LEU A 139 5.28 -7.36 -0.80
C LEU A 139 6.07 -6.15 -0.29
N LEU A 140 5.71 -5.59 0.87
CA LEU A 140 6.45 -4.47 1.46
C LEU A 140 7.82 -4.90 1.98
N LEU A 141 7.89 -6.03 2.69
CA LEU A 141 9.14 -6.53 3.31
C LEU A 141 10.15 -7.03 2.28
N GLU A 142 9.72 -7.64 1.19
CA GLU A 142 10.62 -8.17 0.16
C GLU A 142 11.06 -7.12 -0.86
N SER A 143 10.26 -6.07 -1.08
CA SER A 143 10.49 -5.12 -2.17
C SER A 143 11.17 -3.83 -1.76
N LEU A 144 11.09 -3.46 -0.48
CA LEU A 144 11.65 -2.22 0.04
C LEU A 144 12.81 -2.52 1.00
N PRO A 145 13.77 -1.59 1.17
CA PRO A 145 14.74 -1.67 2.26
C PRO A 145 14.01 -1.80 3.59
N LEU A 146 14.57 -2.60 4.48
CA LEU A 146 13.92 -3.01 5.72
C LEU A 146 13.46 -1.81 6.57
N GLU A 147 14.28 -0.76 6.64
CA GLU A 147 14.02 0.48 7.39
C GLU A 147 12.79 1.25 6.89
N ILE A 148 12.43 1.05 5.62
CA ILE A 148 11.29 1.67 4.96
C ILE A 148 10.09 0.73 4.96
N ALA A 149 10.33 -0.54 4.67
CA ALA A 149 9.33 -1.59 4.63
C ALA A 149 8.57 -1.69 5.95
N ILE A 150 9.29 -1.67 7.07
CA ILE A 150 8.73 -1.84 8.40
C ILE A 150 7.71 -0.75 8.76
N PRO A 151 8.03 0.57 8.66
CA PRO A 151 7.04 1.61 8.87
C PRO A 151 5.80 1.48 7.97
N ALA A 152 5.97 1.14 6.69
CA ALA A 152 4.84 0.97 5.77
C ALA A 152 3.94 -0.22 6.17
N THR A 153 4.53 -1.36 6.56
CA THR A 153 3.81 -2.54 7.05
C THR A 153 3.07 -2.24 8.36
N TYR A 154 3.68 -1.47 9.26
CA TYR A 154 3.01 -1.05 10.49
C TYR A 154 1.74 -0.26 10.19
N TYR A 155 1.79 0.71 9.26
CA TYR A 155 0.59 1.45 8.87
C TYR A 155 -0.45 0.57 8.15
N LEU A 156 -0.03 -0.41 7.34
CA LEU A 156 -0.92 -1.40 6.74
C LEU A 156 -1.71 -2.15 7.82
N LEU A 157 -1.03 -2.69 8.82
CA LEU A 157 -1.67 -3.42 9.91
C LEU A 157 -2.61 -2.52 10.73
N VAL A 158 -2.20 -1.27 10.97
CA VAL A 158 -3.04 -0.27 11.65
C VAL A 158 -4.28 0.06 10.82
N ASP A 159 -4.16 0.38 9.53
CA ASP A 159 -5.29 0.66 8.64
C ASP A 159 -6.29 -0.50 8.59
N TYR A 160 -5.79 -1.73 8.51
CA TYR A 160 -6.61 -2.94 8.60
C TYR A 160 -7.32 -3.07 9.95
N SER A 161 -6.64 -2.74 11.05
CA SER A 161 -7.26 -2.75 12.38
C SER A 161 -8.33 -1.67 12.57
N LEU A 162 -8.31 -0.63 11.72
CA LEU A 162 -9.12 0.59 11.82
C LEU A 162 -10.15 0.77 10.68
N GLY A 163 -10.35 -0.24 9.81
CA GLY A 163 -11.29 -0.19 8.69
C GLY A 163 -12.73 0.23 9.05
N ILE A 164 -13.43 0.79 8.06
CA ILE A 164 -14.74 1.51 8.14
C ILE A 164 -15.73 0.82 9.08
N GLU A 165 -16.10 1.54 10.15
CA GLU A 165 -16.69 1.02 11.38
C GLU A 165 -15.68 0.22 12.22
N CYS A 166 -15.32 0.77 13.37
CA CYS A 166 -14.67 0.02 14.45
C CYS A 166 -15.55 -1.14 15.00
N LYS A 167 -16.57 -1.58 14.24
CA LYS A 167 -17.52 -2.66 14.44
C LYS A 167 -17.74 -3.40 13.11
N LYS A 168 -17.87 -4.73 13.21
CA LYS A 168 -18.42 -5.72 12.23
C LYS A 168 -17.50 -6.36 11.17
N GLY A 169 -16.35 -5.81 10.82
CA GLY A 169 -15.50 -6.41 9.76
C GLY A 169 -14.57 -7.55 10.22
N TYR A 170 -14.01 -7.45 11.42
CA TYR A 170 -13.03 -8.40 11.94
C TYR A 170 -13.57 -9.16 13.15
N SER A 171 -13.36 -10.48 13.14
CA SER A 171 -13.56 -11.28 14.35
C SER A 171 -12.58 -10.82 15.43
N LYS A 172 -12.93 -10.99 16.71
CA LYS A 172 -12.03 -10.69 17.84
C LYS A 172 -10.66 -11.37 17.66
N ALA A 173 -10.64 -12.62 17.15
CA ALA A 173 -9.42 -13.36 16.86
C ALA A 173 -8.53 -12.68 15.80
N SER A 174 -9.12 -12.07 14.77
CA SER A 174 -8.37 -11.33 13.74
C SER A 174 -7.73 -10.06 14.30
N ARG A 175 -8.40 -9.38 15.24
CA ARG A 175 -7.87 -8.20 15.92
C ARG A 175 -6.69 -8.57 16.82
N ASP A 176 -6.83 -9.62 17.63
CA ASP A 176 -5.76 -10.08 18.54
C ASP A 176 -4.52 -10.54 17.76
N PHE A 177 -4.73 -11.20 16.62
CA PHE A 177 -3.65 -11.54 15.67
C PHE A 177 -2.92 -10.29 15.17
N ILE A 178 -3.63 -9.28 14.67
CA ILE A 178 -3.02 -8.03 14.17
C ILE A 178 -2.26 -7.31 15.30
N ILE A 179 -2.80 -7.26 16.52
CA ILE A 179 -2.12 -6.66 17.67
C ILE A 179 -0.85 -7.43 18.03
N SER A 180 -0.90 -8.77 18.01
CA SER A 180 0.27 -9.62 18.24
C SER A 180 1.36 -9.36 17.21
N GLU A 181 0.99 -9.28 15.92
CA GLU A 181 1.90 -8.96 14.81
C GLU A 181 2.51 -7.57 14.94
N LEU A 182 1.71 -6.57 15.33
CA LEU A 182 2.19 -5.22 15.61
C LEU A 182 3.20 -5.19 16.76
N ASN A 183 2.94 -5.96 17.82
CA ASN A 183 3.87 -6.08 18.95
C ASN A 183 5.17 -6.77 18.56
N GLU A 184 5.10 -7.84 17.75
CA GLU A 184 6.26 -8.54 17.24
C GLU A 184 7.14 -7.61 16.38
N LEU A 185 6.54 -6.88 15.43
CA LEU A 185 7.27 -5.90 14.61
C LEU A 185 7.93 -4.82 15.48
N THR A 186 7.24 -4.33 16.51
CA THR A 186 7.78 -3.30 17.41
C THR A 186 8.97 -3.83 18.21
N ASN A 187 8.85 -5.05 18.73
CA ASN A 187 9.90 -5.68 19.56
C ASN A 187 11.13 -6.07 18.73
N ASN A 188 10.93 -6.61 17.53
CA ASN A 188 12.00 -7.11 16.68
C ASN A 188 12.81 -5.99 16.02
N TYR A 189 12.19 -4.83 15.79
CA TYR A 189 12.79 -3.76 14.98
C TYR A 189 12.93 -2.41 15.69
N LEU A 190 12.68 -2.36 17.01
CA LEU A 190 12.85 -1.16 17.84
C LEU A 190 12.17 0.09 17.25
N ILE A 191 10.93 -0.08 16.79
CA ILE A 191 10.16 0.97 16.12
C ILE A 191 9.62 1.95 17.17
N ASP A 192 9.90 3.24 17.04
CA ASP A 192 9.25 4.27 17.87
C ASP A 192 7.79 4.50 17.40
N ALA A 193 6.86 3.70 17.93
CA ALA A 193 5.44 3.83 17.64
C ALA A 193 4.90 5.26 17.89
N LYS A 194 5.45 6.03 18.86
CA LYS A 194 4.97 7.39 19.16
C LYS A 194 5.33 8.38 18.06
N TYR A 195 6.49 8.22 17.42
CA TYR A 195 6.88 9.03 16.27
C TYR A 195 5.87 8.89 15.12
N TYR A 196 5.42 7.65 14.87
CA TYR A 196 4.51 7.30 13.76
C TYR A 196 3.03 7.60 14.05
N LEU A 197 2.57 7.43 15.29
CA LEU A 197 1.21 7.82 15.73
C LEU A 197 0.95 9.34 15.63
N ASN A 198 2.01 10.14 15.58
CA ASN A 198 1.97 11.59 15.47
C ASN A 198 2.01 12.09 14.02
N CYS A 199 1.97 11.19 13.05
CA CYS A 199 2.06 11.52 11.63
C CYS A 199 0.83 12.22 11.06
N SER A 200 -0.35 11.95 11.62
CA SER A 200 -1.60 12.55 11.15
C SER A 200 -2.58 12.70 12.31
N SER A 201 -3.16 13.90 12.43
CA SER A 201 -4.29 14.14 13.34
C SER A 201 -5.50 13.29 12.96
N ALA A 202 -5.68 12.98 11.68
CA ALA A 202 -6.74 12.08 11.20
C ALA A 202 -6.48 10.63 11.65
N LEU A 203 -5.24 10.13 11.53
CA LEU A 203 -4.87 8.81 12.03
C LEU A 203 -5.00 8.73 13.56
N ARG A 204 -4.51 9.74 14.27
CA ARG A 204 -4.64 9.81 15.74
C ARG A 204 -6.12 9.87 16.16
N SER A 205 -6.94 10.65 15.45
CA SER A 205 -8.39 10.73 15.68
C SER A 205 -9.08 9.39 15.42
N LEU A 206 -8.69 8.68 14.37
CA LEU A 206 -9.22 7.36 14.03
C LEU A 206 -8.88 6.34 15.12
N ILE A 207 -7.61 6.27 15.53
CA ILE A 207 -7.14 5.41 16.63
C ILE A 207 -7.88 5.76 17.93
N ASN A 208 -8.01 7.04 18.26
CA ASN A 208 -8.71 7.48 19.48
C ASN A 208 -10.20 7.11 19.45
N SER A 209 -10.88 7.26 18.31
CA SER A 209 -12.28 6.84 18.15
C SER A 209 -12.46 5.32 18.26
N CYS A 210 -11.44 4.56 17.85
CA CYS A 210 -11.41 3.12 18.02
C CYS A 210 -11.07 2.67 19.45
N ASN A 211 -10.22 3.41 20.17
CA ASN A 211 -9.91 3.17 21.59
C ASN A 211 -11.12 3.39 22.50
N SER A 212 -11.98 4.36 22.22
CA SER A 212 -13.24 4.51 22.97
C SER A 212 -14.18 3.30 22.86
N HIS A 213 -14.01 2.46 21.83
CA HIS A 213 -14.72 1.18 21.70
C HIS A 213 -14.00 -0.01 22.36
N LEU A 214 -12.72 0.13 22.70
CA LEU A 214 -11.94 -0.89 23.44
C LEU A 214 -12.18 -0.82 24.95
N THR A 215 -12.45 0.37 25.51
CA THR A 215 -12.72 0.58 26.94
C THR A 215 -14.16 0.28 27.39
N LEU A 216 -15.07 -0.08 26.48
CA LEU A 216 -16.48 -0.36 26.81
C LEU A 216 -16.78 -1.84 27.14
N HIS A 217 -15.75 -2.70 27.16
CA HIS A 217 -15.88 -4.12 27.51
C HIS A 217 -14.73 -4.65 28.39
N ALA A 218 -14.19 -3.78 29.26
CA ALA A 218 -13.40 -4.22 30.40
C ALA A 218 -14.32 -4.40 31.62
#